data_AF-A0A3Q9BT97-F1
#
_entry.id   AF-A0A3Q9BT97-F1
#
_cell.length_a   1.000
_cell.length_b   1.000
_cell.length_c   1.000
_cell.angle_alpha   90.00
_cell.angle_beta   90.00
_cell.angle_gamma   90.00
#
_symmetry.space_group_name_H-M   'P 1'
#
loop_
_entity.id
_entity.type
_entity.pdbx_description
1 polymer ?
#
loop_
_entity_poly.entity_id
_entity_poly.type
_entity_poly.pdbx_seq_one_letter_code
_entity_poly.pdbx_strand_id
1 'polypeptide(L)'
;MDADVIVVGAGLAGLVAAHELTSRGRRVALVDQENAANLGGQAFWSFGGLFLVDSPEQRRLGIKDSLDLAWSDWQGSAGFDRVDDEDSWAVRWARAYVEFAAGEKRSWLEGHGIKFLPTVGWAERGDLRAHGHGNSVPRFHIAWGTGTGVVEPFVNHAKQAARDGLLTFYHRHQVDALVIEDGHARGVRGTVLAEDNSARGVRSNRDRLGDFELTAQAVVVTTGGIGANHDIVRRYWPERLGTPPGEMVTGVPAYVDGRMLDISAEAGVRLVNRDRMWHYTEGLQNWDPIWPGHGIRILPGPSSLWFDALGRRLPDPCLPGYDTLGTLKYLRTTEDIAGYDHSWFILTQKIIEKEFALSGSEQNPDITAKDRVGFLKTRVLGKGAPGPVDAFLRKGADFVTAPGLEELVEKMNALTDKPLLDAAEIRRQIEARDLQIANPYSKDAQVQGIRNARRYIGDKLGRVATPHRILDPEAGPLIGVKLHVLTRKTLGGIQTDLDSRALGVDGDPIEGLYAAGEVAGFGGGGVHGYNALEGTFLGGCLFSGRAAGRAAARQTG
;
A
#
# COMPACT_ATOMS: atom_id res chain seq x y z
N MET A 1 -18.49 31.73 8.17
CA MET A 1 -17.26 30.93 7.95
C MET A 1 -16.88 30.25 9.25
N ASP A 2 -17.11 28.95 9.27
CA ASP A 2 -16.85 28.05 10.39
C ASP A 2 -15.35 27.82 10.58
N ALA A 3 -14.58 27.89 9.49
CA ALA A 3 -13.12 27.82 9.47
C ALA A 3 -12.55 28.67 8.33
N ASP A 4 -11.23 28.83 8.31
CA ASP A 4 -10.55 29.39 7.14
C ASP A 4 -10.42 28.30 6.06
N VAL A 5 -10.16 27.05 6.48
CA VAL A 5 -10.07 25.89 5.59
C VAL A 5 -10.80 24.67 6.19
N ILE A 6 -11.57 23.96 5.37
CA ILE A 6 -12.13 22.64 5.70
C ILE A 6 -11.22 21.56 5.14
N VAL A 7 -10.86 20.57 5.95
CA VAL A 7 -10.14 19.36 5.51
C VAL A 7 -11.08 18.17 5.67
N VAL A 8 -11.38 17.48 4.56
CA VAL A 8 -12.24 16.30 4.53
C VAL A 8 -11.38 15.04 4.56
N GLY A 9 -11.51 14.27 5.63
CA GLY A 9 -10.73 13.07 5.91
C GLY A 9 -9.57 13.32 6.87
N ALA A 10 -9.54 12.59 7.99
CA ALA A 10 -8.49 12.62 8.99
C ALA A 10 -7.43 11.51 8.77
N GLY A 11 -7.20 11.16 7.49
CA GLY A 11 -6.08 10.31 7.07
C GLY A 11 -4.74 11.06 7.12
N LEU A 12 -3.64 10.39 6.77
CA LEU A 12 -2.30 10.99 6.80
C LEU A 12 -2.20 12.29 5.97
N ALA A 13 -2.72 12.30 4.74
CA ALA A 13 -2.68 13.50 3.89
C ALA A 13 -3.44 14.69 4.51
N GLY A 14 -4.63 14.45 5.07
CA GLY A 14 -5.43 15.47 5.75
C GLY A 14 -4.77 15.99 7.02
N LEU A 15 -4.18 15.11 7.83
CA LEU A 15 -3.44 15.52 9.03
C LEU A 15 -2.19 16.33 8.71
N VAL A 16 -1.48 16.02 7.62
CA VAL A 16 -0.33 16.81 7.15
C VAL A 16 -0.79 18.17 6.62
N ALA A 17 -1.88 18.22 5.85
CA ALA A 17 -2.45 19.48 5.39
C ALA A 17 -2.88 20.36 6.57
N ALA A 18 -3.58 19.79 7.55
CA ALA A 18 -3.98 20.46 8.78
C ALA A 18 -2.77 20.97 9.58
N HIS A 19 -1.69 20.20 9.66
CA HIS A 19 -0.44 20.64 10.28
C HIS A 19 0.15 21.87 9.57
N GLU A 20 0.27 21.86 8.24
CA GLU A 20 0.81 22.99 7.49
C GLU A 20 -0.10 24.24 7.59
N LEU A 21 -1.43 24.06 7.62
CA LEU A 21 -2.42 25.13 7.79
C LEU A 21 -2.34 25.77 9.18
N THR A 22 -2.45 24.97 10.23
CA THR A 22 -2.46 25.44 11.63
C THR A 22 -1.11 26.03 12.05
N SER A 23 0.01 25.49 11.54
CA SER A 23 1.33 26.08 11.78
C SER A 23 1.52 27.46 11.14
N ARG A 24 0.60 27.88 10.26
CA ARG A 24 0.52 29.22 9.66
C ARG A 24 -0.66 30.03 10.21
N GLY A 25 -1.24 29.62 11.34
CA GLY A 25 -2.28 30.35 12.05
C GLY A 25 -3.69 30.24 11.44
N ARG A 26 -3.91 29.34 10.47
CA ARG A 26 -5.25 29.13 9.89
C ARG A 26 -6.12 28.29 10.81
N ARG A 27 -7.39 28.67 10.93
CA ARG A 27 -8.43 27.87 11.61
C ARG A 27 -8.90 26.76 10.68
N VAL A 28 -8.89 25.52 11.16
CA VAL A 28 -9.19 24.33 10.38
C VAL A 28 -10.40 23.60 10.94
N ALA A 29 -11.36 23.25 10.08
CA ALA A 29 -12.39 22.26 10.37
C ALA A 29 -11.97 20.91 9.77
N LEU A 30 -11.63 19.93 10.61
CA LEU A 30 -11.24 18.59 10.17
C LEU A 30 -12.44 17.64 10.28
N VAL A 31 -13.00 17.25 9.14
CA VAL A 31 -14.26 16.51 9.02
C VAL A 31 -13.99 15.05 8.68
N ASP A 32 -14.54 14.12 9.47
CA ASP A 32 -14.39 12.68 9.22
C ASP A 32 -15.68 11.91 9.60
N GLN A 33 -16.04 10.92 8.78
CA GLN A 33 -17.18 10.04 9.06
C GLN A 33 -16.91 9.10 10.25
N GLU A 34 -15.65 8.83 10.55
CA GLU A 34 -15.24 7.97 11.65
C GLU A 34 -15.06 8.72 12.98
N ASN A 35 -15.09 7.96 14.07
CA ASN A 35 -14.85 8.46 15.41
C ASN A 35 -13.37 8.86 15.64
N ALA A 36 -13.09 9.49 16.79
CA ALA A 36 -11.76 9.93 17.18
C ALA A 36 -10.71 8.79 17.25
N ALA A 37 -11.15 7.54 17.42
CA ALA A 37 -10.26 6.39 17.46
C ALA A 37 -9.63 6.09 16.09
N ASN A 38 -10.10 6.69 14.98
CA ASN A 38 -9.63 6.41 13.62
C ASN A 38 -8.68 7.45 13.01
N LEU A 39 -8.23 8.47 13.78
CA LEU A 39 -7.25 9.45 13.31
C LEU A 39 -6.00 8.78 12.70
N GLY A 40 -5.65 9.15 11.47
CA GLY A 40 -4.63 8.50 10.64
C GLY A 40 -5.19 7.64 9.52
N GLY A 41 -6.47 7.25 9.61
CA GLY A 41 -7.15 6.41 8.65
C GLY A 41 -6.36 5.15 8.30
N GLN A 42 -6.36 4.77 7.02
CA GLN A 42 -5.64 3.60 6.54
C GLN A 42 -4.10 3.67 6.67
N ALA A 43 -3.52 4.86 6.80
CA ALA A 43 -2.06 5.00 6.92
C ALA A 43 -1.54 4.46 8.27
N PHE A 44 -2.39 4.47 9.31
CA PHE A 44 -2.10 3.88 10.62
C PHE A 44 -1.74 2.39 10.51
N TRP A 45 -2.42 1.66 9.63
CA TRP A 45 -2.25 0.23 9.40
C TRP A 45 -1.09 -0.11 8.45
N SER A 46 -0.33 0.89 7.99
CA SER A 46 0.78 0.64 7.08
C SER A 46 1.94 -0.03 7.78
N PHE A 47 2.74 -0.80 7.03
CA PHE A 47 4.04 -1.29 7.49
C PHE A 47 5.09 -0.16 7.64
N GLY A 48 4.80 1.06 7.17
CA GLY A 48 5.63 2.24 7.42
C GLY A 48 6.77 2.44 6.42
N GLY A 49 6.71 1.79 5.26
CA GLY A 49 7.70 1.94 4.20
C GLY A 49 7.65 3.31 3.52
N LEU A 50 8.82 3.91 3.31
CA LEU A 50 9.03 5.22 2.72
C LEU A 50 10.16 5.15 1.68
N PHE A 51 9.88 5.67 0.48
CA PHE A 51 10.82 5.80 -0.61
C PHE A 51 11.78 6.97 -0.37
N LEU A 52 13.08 6.69 -0.24
CA LEU A 52 14.14 7.71 -0.18
C LEU A 52 15.22 7.35 -1.20
N VAL A 53 15.90 8.38 -1.71
CA VAL A 53 16.93 8.26 -2.74
C VAL A 53 18.25 8.78 -2.18
N ASP A 54 19.32 8.03 -2.40
CA ASP A 54 20.69 8.33 -1.95
C ASP A 54 20.82 8.75 -0.46
N SER A 55 20.07 8.04 0.40
CA SER A 55 20.00 8.32 1.84
C SER A 55 21.30 7.94 2.58
N PRO A 56 21.56 8.53 3.76
CA PRO A 56 22.64 8.08 4.65
C PRO A 56 22.58 6.58 4.98
N GLU A 57 21.37 6.04 5.14
CA GLU A 57 21.12 4.63 5.40
C GLU A 57 21.54 3.75 4.20
N GLN A 58 21.23 4.17 2.97
CA GLN A 58 21.67 3.49 1.74
C GLN A 58 23.19 3.50 1.61
N ARG A 59 23.83 4.67 1.77
CA ARG A 59 25.28 4.84 1.65
C ARG A 59 26.03 3.99 2.69
N ARG A 60 25.53 3.91 3.92
CA ARG A 60 26.10 3.06 4.98
C ARG A 60 26.08 1.57 4.63
N LEU A 61 25.09 1.13 3.85
CA LEU A 61 24.97 -0.25 3.38
C LEU A 61 25.69 -0.50 2.04
N GLY A 62 26.46 0.48 1.55
CA GLY A 62 27.20 0.39 0.29
C GLY A 62 26.33 0.52 -0.96
N ILE A 63 25.06 0.89 -0.82
CA ILE A 63 24.15 1.12 -1.94
C ILE A 63 24.59 2.42 -2.64
N LYS A 64 24.71 2.36 -3.96
CA LYS A 64 24.99 3.51 -4.83
C LYS A 64 23.71 3.88 -5.54
N ASP A 65 23.16 5.04 -5.21
CA ASP A 65 21.89 5.52 -5.73
C ASP A 65 22.03 6.96 -6.21
N SER A 66 21.08 7.43 -7.02
CA SER A 66 21.04 8.80 -7.54
C SER A 66 19.62 9.19 -7.94
N LEU A 67 19.38 10.49 -8.05
CA LEU A 67 18.14 11.04 -8.61
C LEU A 67 17.86 10.48 -10.01
N ASP A 68 18.86 10.42 -10.88
CA ASP A 68 18.70 9.95 -12.26
C ASP A 68 18.33 8.47 -12.33
N LEU A 69 18.95 7.63 -11.48
CA LEU A 69 18.60 6.21 -11.41
C LEU A 69 17.18 6.03 -10.88
N ALA A 70 16.83 6.72 -9.80
CA ALA A 70 15.49 6.68 -9.23
C ALA A 70 14.42 7.18 -10.20
N TRP A 71 14.74 8.21 -11.00
CA TRP A 71 13.84 8.72 -12.03
C TRP A 71 13.65 7.73 -13.18
N SER A 72 14.74 7.09 -13.65
CA SER A 72 14.66 6.03 -14.66
C SER A 72 13.77 4.88 -14.21
N ASP A 73 13.96 4.40 -12.97
CA ASP A 73 13.14 3.33 -12.37
C ASP A 73 11.67 3.74 -12.24
N TRP A 74 11.40 5.01 -11.90
CA TRP A 74 10.05 5.55 -11.84
C TRP A 74 9.39 5.56 -13.21
N GLN A 75 10.09 6.02 -14.25
CA GLN A 75 9.56 6.06 -15.62
C GLN A 75 9.26 4.66 -16.14
N GLY A 76 10.18 3.69 -15.92
CA GLY A 76 10.00 2.30 -16.32
C GLY A 76 8.81 1.63 -15.63
N SER A 77 8.58 1.95 -14.36
CA SER A 77 7.42 1.44 -13.61
C SER A 77 6.12 2.12 -14.01
N ALA A 78 6.12 3.45 -14.09
CA ALA A 78 4.91 4.21 -14.31
C ALA A 78 4.33 3.99 -15.71
N GLY A 79 5.17 3.91 -16.74
CA GLY A 79 4.73 3.63 -18.10
C GLY A 79 3.67 4.63 -18.61
N PHE A 80 3.82 5.91 -18.28
CA PHE A 80 2.89 6.97 -18.69
C PHE A 80 2.69 6.97 -20.20
N ASP A 81 1.43 6.95 -20.63
CA ASP A 81 1.04 6.82 -22.04
C ASP A 81 -0.06 7.81 -22.46
N ARG A 82 -0.67 8.53 -21.51
CA ARG A 82 -1.72 9.54 -21.75
C ARG A 82 -1.20 10.96 -21.48
N VAL A 83 0.05 11.26 -21.84
CA VAL A 83 0.77 12.49 -21.42
C VAL A 83 0.19 13.78 -22.00
N ASP A 84 -0.53 13.69 -23.11
CA ASP A 84 -1.20 14.84 -23.73
C ASP A 84 -2.56 15.16 -23.08
N ASP A 85 -3.00 14.36 -22.11
CA ASP A 85 -4.25 14.57 -21.36
C ASP A 85 -4.10 14.13 -19.88
N GLU A 86 -4.55 12.91 -19.54
CA GLU A 86 -4.69 12.43 -18.16
C GLU A 86 -3.37 12.41 -17.37
N ASP A 87 -2.24 12.14 -18.04
CA ASP A 87 -0.92 12.03 -17.40
C ASP A 87 -0.09 13.32 -17.40
N SER A 88 -0.60 14.39 -18.01
CA SER A 88 0.11 15.67 -18.12
C SER A 88 0.59 16.20 -16.76
N TRP A 89 -0.25 16.06 -15.72
CA TRP A 89 0.10 16.39 -14.34
C TRP A 89 0.76 15.24 -13.59
N ALA A 90 0.39 13.99 -13.89
CA ALA A 90 0.97 12.81 -13.24
C ALA A 90 2.50 12.75 -13.39
N VAL A 91 3.03 13.01 -14.58
CA VAL A 91 4.48 13.03 -14.85
C VAL A 91 5.19 14.13 -14.06
N ARG A 92 4.57 15.31 -13.95
CA ARG A 92 5.13 16.45 -13.21
C ARG A 92 5.18 16.17 -11.72
N TRP A 93 4.10 15.63 -11.18
CA TRP A 93 4.02 15.17 -9.79
C TRP A 93 5.05 14.08 -9.50
N ALA A 94 5.21 13.13 -10.42
CA ALA A 94 6.17 12.05 -10.29
C ALA A 94 7.59 12.61 -10.17
N ARG A 95 7.96 13.51 -11.09
CA ARG A 95 9.28 14.14 -11.07
C ARG A 95 9.52 14.91 -9.78
N ALA A 96 8.56 15.75 -9.37
CA ALA A 96 8.65 16.54 -8.15
C ALA A 96 8.75 15.65 -6.90
N TYR A 97 8.06 14.51 -6.88
CA TYR A 97 8.14 13.55 -5.79
C TYR A 97 9.52 12.90 -5.69
N VAL A 98 10.13 12.47 -6.81
CA VAL A 98 11.46 11.86 -6.80
C VAL A 98 12.51 12.89 -6.38
N GLU A 99 12.40 14.14 -6.84
CA GLU A 99 13.25 15.25 -6.38
C GLU A 99 13.11 15.51 -4.88
N PHE A 100 11.87 15.51 -4.36
CA PHE A 100 11.63 15.59 -2.91
C PHE A 100 12.29 14.43 -2.16
N ALA A 101 12.16 13.20 -2.67
CA ALA A 101 12.73 12.00 -2.07
C ALA A 101 14.27 11.93 -2.11
N ALA A 102 14.89 12.54 -3.12
CA ALA A 102 16.34 12.69 -3.25
C ALA A 102 16.89 13.91 -2.49
N GLY A 103 16.03 14.88 -2.18
CA GLY A 103 16.38 16.11 -1.49
C GLY A 103 15.89 16.14 -0.04
N GLU A 104 15.01 17.09 0.25
CA GLU A 104 14.66 17.47 1.62
C GLU A 104 13.78 16.47 2.38
N LYS A 105 13.18 15.45 1.73
CA LYS A 105 12.21 14.55 2.38
C LYS A 105 12.75 13.92 3.66
N ARG A 106 14.01 13.46 3.64
CA ARG A 106 14.60 12.75 4.78
C ARG A 106 14.79 13.68 5.99
N SER A 107 15.33 14.88 5.79
CA SER A 107 15.49 15.86 6.88
C SER A 107 14.15 16.43 7.35
N TRP A 108 13.19 16.62 6.43
CA TRP A 108 11.83 17.03 6.78
C TRP A 108 11.13 15.98 7.67
N LEU A 109 11.25 14.69 7.36
CA LEU A 109 10.72 13.60 8.19
C LEU A 109 11.36 13.57 9.57
N GLU A 110 12.68 13.75 9.67
CA GLU A 110 13.36 13.85 10.96
C GLU A 110 12.92 15.05 11.79
N GLY A 111 12.62 16.19 11.14
CA GLY A 111 12.04 17.36 11.81
C GLY A 111 10.71 17.07 12.50
N HIS A 112 9.98 16.05 12.04
CA HIS A 112 8.75 15.55 12.67
C HIS A 112 9.00 14.39 13.65
N GLY A 113 10.26 14.06 13.93
CA GLY A 113 10.64 12.96 14.82
C GLY A 113 10.53 11.56 14.20
N ILE A 114 10.29 11.47 12.88
CA ILE A 114 10.21 10.18 12.18
C ILE A 114 11.63 9.67 11.94
N LYS A 115 11.92 8.46 12.44
CA LYS A 115 13.22 7.80 12.34
C LYS A 115 13.09 6.46 11.63
N PHE A 116 14.17 5.98 11.03
CA PHE A 116 14.16 4.75 10.22
C PHE A 116 14.90 3.57 10.88
N LEU A 117 14.51 2.36 10.51
CA LEU A 117 15.33 1.17 10.69
C LEU A 117 16.68 1.36 9.96
N PRO A 118 17.79 0.80 10.48
CA PRO A 118 19.11 0.94 9.84
C PRO A 118 19.23 0.14 8.54
N THR A 119 18.35 -0.82 8.30
CA THR A 119 18.30 -1.64 7.08
C THR A 119 17.42 -1.01 6.02
N VAL A 120 17.87 -1.02 4.78
CA VAL A 120 17.07 -0.66 3.60
C VAL A 120 16.68 -1.94 2.88
N GLY A 121 15.41 -2.08 2.50
CA GLY A 121 14.90 -3.33 1.95
C GLY A 121 14.32 -3.20 0.55
N TRP A 122 13.74 -4.32 0.13
CA TRP A 122 12.85 -4.46 -1.02
C TRP A 122 11.47 -4.88 -0.50
N ALA A 123 10.40 -4.31 -1.05
CA ALA A 123 9.08 -4.96 -0.94
C ALA A 123 8.81 -5.81 -2.18
N GLU A 124 9.25 -5.35 -3.35
CA GLU A 124 9.19 -6.01 -4.65
C GLU A 124 10.54 -5.81 -5.38
N ARG A 125 10.81 -6.60 -6.42
CA ARG A 125 12.09 -6.60 -7.17
C ARG A 125 11.93 -6.24 -8.64
N GLY A 126 10.70 -6.04 -9.09
CA GLY A 126 10.42 -5.65 -10.45
C GLY A 126 10.24 -6.81 -11.43
N ASP A 127 10.14 -6.47 -12.70
CA ASP A 127 9.79 -7.36 -13.80
C ASP A 127 10.98 -8.00 -14.51
N LEU A 128 12.17 -7.92 -13.89
CA LEU A 128 13.45 -8.43 -14.40
C LEU A 128 14.03 -7.70 -15.62
N ARG A 129 13.46 -6.57 -16.07
CA ARG A 129 13.98 -5.77 -17.19
C ARG A 129 14.63 -4.49 -16.69
N ALA A 130 15.75 -4.10 -17.29
CA ALA A 130 16.50 -2.89 -16.90
C ALA A 130 15.75 -1.56 -17.14
N HIS A 131 14.73 -1.56 -18.01
CA HIS A 131 13.90 -0.40 -18.33
C HIS A 131 12.43 -0.61 -17.94
N GLY A 132 12.14 -1.70 -17.22
CA GLY A 132 10.80 -2.11 -16.84
C GLY A 132 10.41 -1.66 -15.44
N HIS A 133 9.42 -2.34 -14.89
CA HIS A 133 8.95 -2.11 -13.53
C HIS A 133 9.98 -2.56 -12.49
N GLY A 134 10.14 -1.77 -11.43
CA GLY A 134 10.91 -2.09 -10.23
C GLY A 134 12.02 -1.10 -9.92
N ASN A 135 12.55 -1.18 -8.71
CA ASN A 135 13.74 -0.43 -8.32
C ASN A 135 15.02 -1.14 -8.79
N SER A 136 16.02 -0.38 -9.24
CA SER A 136 17.36 -0.90 -9.54
C SER A 136 18.20 -1.16 -8.29
N VAL A 137 17.90 -0.46 -7.19
CA VAL A 137 18.57 -0.59 -5.89
C VAL A 137 17.57 -0.49 -4.72
N PRO A 138 17.87 -1.00 -3.52
CA PRO A 138 16.94 -0.94 -2.39
C PRO A 138 16.62 0.51 -2.01
N ARG A 139 15.32 0.87 -1.98
CA ARG A 139 14.80 2.20 -1.59
C ARG A 139 13.66 2.15 -0.55
N PHE A 140 13.30 0.97 -0.08
CA PHE A 140 12.23 0.80 0.90
C PHE A 140 12.74 0.99 2.33
N HIS A 141 12.55 2.18 2.89
CA HIS A 141 12.97 2.53 4.25
C HIS A 141 11.80 2.39 5.22
N ILE A 142 11.95 1.58 6.26
CA ILE A 142 10.87 1.34 7.23
C ILE A 142 11.02 2.33 8.40
N ALA A 143 9.96 3.07 8.70
CA ALA A 143 9.91 3.94 9.87
C ALA A 143 9.79 3.12 11.17
N TRP A 144 10.50 3.55 12.22
CA TRP A 144 10.24 3.09 13.58
C TRP A 144 8.81 3.43 13.97
N GLY A 145 8.07 2.45 14.50
CA GLY A 145 6.64 2.59 14.77
C GLY A 145 5.75 2.25 13.57
N THR A 146 6.31 1.79 12.45
CA THR A 146 5.56 1.48 11.20
C THR A 146 4.67 2.64 10.75
N GLY A 147 3.49 2.39 10.19
CA GLY A 147 2.51 3.42 9.81
C GLY A 147 2.09 4.28 11.00
N THR A 148 1.96 3.68 12.18
CA THR A 148 1.61 4.39 13.42
C THR A 148 2.63 5.48 13.75
N GLY A 149 3.92 5.17 13.64
CA GLY A 149 5.01 6.13 13.89
C GLY A 149 5.12 7.24 12.85
N VAL A 150 4.66 7.00 11.61
CA VAL A 150 4.57 8.03 10.56
C VAL A 150 3.40 8.98 10.81
N VAL A 151 2.29 8.46 11.31
CA VAL A 151 1.04 9.22 11.56
C VAL A 151 1.08 10.00 12.88
N GLU A 152 1.68 9.42 13.92
CA GLU A 152 1.67 9.91 15.30
C GLU A 152 2.04 11.40 15.45
N PRO A 153 3.12 11.92 14.82
CA PRO A 153 3.47 13.34 14.94
C PRO A 153 2.35 14.29 14.50
N PHE A 154 1.67 13.95 13.39
CA PHE A 154 0.60 14.78 12.84
C PHE A 154 -0.70 14.65 13.63
N VAL A 155 -0.99 13.48 14.21
CA VAL A 155 -2.10 13.31 15.16
C VAL A 155 -1.87 14.15 16.41
N ASN A 156 -0.66 14.11 16.97
CA ASN A 156 -0.31 14.88 18.16
C ASN A 156 -0.42 16.38 17.88
N HIS A 157 0.05 16.83 16.71
CA HIS A 157 -0.10 18.22 16.27
C HIS A 157 -1.57 18.62 16.12
N ALA A 158 -2.40 17.82 15.45
CA ALA A 158 -3.82 18.13 15.28
C ALA A 158 -4.56 18.23 16.63
N LYS A 159 -4.25 17.33 17.57
CA LYS A 159 -4.78 17.40 18.95
C LYS A 159 -4.30 18.63 19.71
N GLN A 160 -3.05 19.05 19.50
CA GLN A 160 -2.52 20.28 20.10
C GLN A 160 -3.19 21.51 19.49
N ALA A 161 -3.28 21.61 18.17
CA ALA A 161 -3.97 22.69 17.47
C ALA A 161 -5.44 22.81 17.91
N ALA A 162 -6.10 21.70 18.24
CA ALA A 162 -7.45 21.73 18.79
C ALA A 162 -7.51 22.32 20.21
N ARG A 163 -6.53 22.00 21.07
CA ARG A 163 -6.40 22.66 22.38
C ARG A 163 -6.11 24.16 22.25
N ASP A 164 -5.38 24.54 21.21
CA ASP A 164 -5.00 25.92 20.94
C ASP A 164 -6.10 26.71 20.19
N GLY A 165 -7.25 26.09 19.90
CA GLY A 165 -8.38 26.73 19.21
C GLY A 165 -8.17 26.96 17.71
N LEU A 166 -7.12 26.38 17.11
CA LEU A 166 -6.82 26.46 15.69
C LEU A 166 -7.44 25.32 14.87
N LEU A 167 -7.89 24.24 15.52
CA LEU A 167 -8.50 23.10 14.83
C LEU A 167 -9.76 22.63 15.55
N THR A 168 -10.85 22.41 14.80
CA THR A 168 -12.06 21.76 15.31
C THR A 168 -12.24 20.41 14.62
N PHE A 169 -12.38 19.35 15.42
CA PHE A 169 -12.69 18.02 14.90
C PHE A 169 -14.20 17.86 14.75
N TYR A 170 -14.64 17.52 13.54
CA TYR A 170 -16.01 17.11 13.22
C TYR A 170 -16.02 15.60 12.97
N HIS A 171 -15.93 14.83 14.05
CA HIS A 171 -16.09 13.37 14.01
C HIS A 171 -17.53 13.00 13.74
N ARG A 172 -17.77 11.83 13.15
CA ARG A 172 -19.12 11.36 12.82
C ARG A 172 -19.86 12.32 11.88
N HIS A 173 -19.13 13.03 11.01
CA HIS A 173 -19.69 13.89 9.98
C HIS A 173 -19.33 13.31 8.61
N GLN A 174 -20.33 12.75 7.93
CA GLN A 174 -20.18 12.17 6.61
C GLN A 174 -20.51 13.22 5.55
N VAL A 175 -19.52 13.63 4.76
CA VAL A 175 -19.72 14.60 3.67
C VAL A 175 -20.50 13.96 2.52
N ASP A 176 -21.61 14.58 2.15
CA ASP A 176 -22.50 14.16 1.05
C ASP A 176 -22.40 15.06 -0.18
N ALA A 177 -21.91 16.30 -0.04
CA ALA A 177 -21.68 17.21 -1.18
C ALA A 177 -20.58 18.25 -0.90
N LEU A 178 -19.89 18.66 -1.97
CA LEU A 178 -19.10 19.89 -2.00
C LEU A 178 -20.04 21.07 -2.31
N VAL A 179 -19.86 22.20 -1.60
CA VAL A 179 -20.61 23.44 -1.87
C VAL A 179 -19.78 24.29 -2.82
N ILE A 180 -20.19 24.36 -4.08
CA ILE A 180 -19.58 25.20 -5.12
C ILE A 180 -20.52 26.36 -5.43
N GLU A 181 -20.05 27.59 -5.25
CA GLU A 181 -20.79 28.83 -5.53
C GLU A 181 -19.96 29.71 -6.47
N ASP A 182 -20.55 30.13 -7.59
CA ASP A 182 -19.89 30.92 -8.64
C ASP A 182 -18.57 30.32 -9.14
N GLY A 183 -18.44 28.98 -9.09
CA GLY A 183 -17.22 28.25 -9.49
C GLY A 183 -16.16 28.13 -8.39
N HIS A 184 -16.46 28.59 -7.16
CA HIS A 184 -15.56 28.55 -6.02
C HIS A 184 -16.05 27.54 -4.99
N ALA A 185 -15.15 26.70 -4.45
CA ALA A 185 -15.48 25.83 -3.33
C ALA A 185 -15.59 26.66 -2.04
N ARG A 186 -16.81 26.69 -1.46
CA ARG A 186 -17.15 27.47 -0.26
C ARG A 186 -17.40 26.62 0.97
N GLY A 187 -17.49 25.30 0.81
CA GLY A 187 -17.83 24.46 1.95
C GLY A 187 -18.15 23.02 1.60
N VAL A 188 -18.69 22.34 2.60
CA VAL A 188 -19.21 20.97 2.48
C VAL A 188 -20.52 20.87 3.24
N ARG A 189 -21.40 19.97 2.79
CA ARG A 189 -22.60 19.59 3.52
C ARG A 189 -22.74 18.07 3.57
N GLY A 190 -23.48 17.59 4.56
CA GLY A 190 -23.80 16.18 4.63
C GLY A 190 -24.48 15.78 5.92
N THR A 191 -24.23 14.55 6.33
CA THR A 191 -24.97 13.88 7.40
C THR A 191 -24.16 13.81 8.69
N VAL A 192 -24.76 14.23 9.80
CA VAL A 192 -24.28 13.91 11.14
C VAL A 192 -24.70 12.48 11.46
N LEU A 193 -23.74 11.63 11.75
CA LEU A 193 -23.93 10.22 12.10
C LEU A 193 -24.08 10.05 13.61
N ALA A 194 -24.78 8.99 14.02
CA ALA A 194 -24.85 8.60 15.42
C ALA A 194 -23.47 8.27 15.98
N GLU A 195 -23.29 8.58 17.26
CA GLU A 195 -22.08 8.27 18.00
C GLU A 195 -21.75 6.78 17.90
N ASP A 196 -20.45 6.49 17.85
CA ASP A 196 -19.96 5.12 17.73
C ASP A 196 -18.64 4.99 18.46
N ASN A 197 -18.59 4.10 19.45
CA ASN A 197 -17.40 3.85 20.26
C ASN A 197 -16.62 2.61 19.81
N SER A 198 -16.88 2.12 18.59
CA SER A 198 -16.15 0.99 18.01
C SER A 198 -14.65 1.26 17.99
N ALA A 199 -13.89 0.19 18.24
CA ALA A 199 -12.44 0.23 18.16
C ALA A 199 -11.98 0.66 16.74
N ARG A 200 -10.77 1.19 16.66
CA ARG A 200 -10.15 1.62 15.39
C ARG A 200 -10.26 0.52 14.32
N GLY A 201 -10.66 0.91 13.11
CA GLY A 201 -10.76 0.02 11.95
C GLY A 201 -12.01 -0.85 11.92
N VAL A 202 -12.68 -1.08 13.06
CA VAL A 202 -13.97 -1.77 13.10
C VAL A 202 -15.02 -0.91 12.40
N ARG A 203 -15.89 -1.54 11.61
CA ARG A 203 -16.95 -0.85 10.89
C ARG A 203 -17.90 -0.17 11.89
N SER A 204 -17.92 1.16 11.87
CA SER A 204 -18.88 1.96 12.64
C SER A 204 -20.24 2.06 11.93
N ASN A 205 -21.28 2.44 12.68
CA ASN A 205 -22.63 2.64 12.15
C ASN A 205 -22.67 3.78 11.11
N ARG A 206 -23.76 3.82 10.33
CA ARG A 206 -24.11 4.89 9.39
C ARG A 206 -25.48 5.48 9.69
N ASP A 207 -25.88 5.41 10.96
CA ASP A 207 -27.20 5.84 11.40
C ASP A 207 -27.25 7.37 11.41
N ARG A 208 -28.25 7.95 10.76
CA ARG A 208 -28.38 9.39 10.58
C ARG A 208 -29.01 10.06 11.81
N LEU A 209 -28.38 11.12 12.32
CA LEU A 209 -28.93 11.99 13.37
C LEU A 209 -29.41 13.35 12.85
N GLY A 210 -28.85 13.84 11.75
CA GLY A 210 -29.23 15.12 11.20
C GLY A 210 -28.35 15.53 10.02
N ASP A 211 -28.52 16.76 9.57
CA ASP A 211 -27.71 17.39 8.53
C ASP A 211 -26.72 18.38 9.13
N PHE A 212 -25.63 18.62 8.41
CA PHE A 212 -24.71 19.71 8.68
C PHE A 212 -24.30 20.41 7.39
N GLU A 213 -23.89 21.67 7.53
CA GLU A 213 -23.21 22.44 6.50
C GLU A 213 -22.09 23.25 7.16
N LEU A 214 -20.91 23.25 6.54
CA LEU A 214 -19.74 24.00 7.00
C LEU A 214 -19.21 24.86 5.86
N THR A 215 -18.89 26.12 6.17
CA THR A 215 -18.40 27.12 5.23
C THR A 215 -16.95 27.53 5.53
N ALA A 216 -16.14 27.67 4.50
CA ALA A 216 -14.73 28.10 4.58
C ALA A 216 -14.27 28.79 3.29
N GLN A 217 -13.07 29.37 3.31
CA GLN A 217 -12.46 29.98 2.13
C GLN A 217 -11.90 28.92 1.17
N ALA A 218 -11.58 27.73 1.68
CA ALA A 218 -11.09 26.61 0.89
C ALA A 218 -11.49 25.25 1.49
N VAL A 219 -11.51 24.22 0.65
CA VAL A 219 -11.78 22.82 0.99
C VAL A 219 -10.64 21.94 0.47
N VAL A 220 -10.12 21.05 1.32
CA VAL A 220 -9.10 20.06 0.97
C VAL A 220 -9.67 18.65 1.10
N VAL A 221 -9.81 17.92 0.00
CA VAL A 221 -10.33 16.54 -0.02
C VAL A 221 -9.18 15.53 0.15
N THR A 222 -9.23 14.71 1.19
CA THR A 222 -8.16 13.74 1.54
C THR A 222 -8.68 12.36 1.98
N THR A 223 -9.77 11.92 1.36
CA THR A 223 -10.65 10.84 1.86
C THR A 223 -10.23 9.41 1.50
N GLY A 224 -9.00 9.21 1.03
CA GLY A 224 -8.52 7.86 0.66
C GLY A 224 -9.05 7.38 -0.70
N GLY A 225 -8.92 6.08 -0.95
CA GLY A 225 -9.28 5.46 -2.22
C GLY A 225 -10.49 4.53 -2.09
N ILE A 226 -10.57 3.53 -2.98
CA ILE A 226 -11.76 2.68 -3.16
C ILE A 226 -11.61 1.27 -2.58
N GLY A 227 -10.48 0.95 -1.95
CA GLY A 227 -10.07 -0.44 -1.69
C GLY A 227 -11.06 -1.28 -0.86
N ALA A 228 -11.92 -0.68 -0.06
CA ALA A 228 -12.93 -1.41 0.73
C ALA A 228 -14.21 -1.69 -0.05
N ASN A 229 -14.39 -1.05 -1.20
CA ASN A 229 -15.61 -1.15 -2.00
C ASN A 229 -15.36 -2.01 -3.23
N HIS A 230 -15.57 -3.32 -3.09
CA HIS A 230 -15.32 -4.29 -4.15
C HIS A 230 -16.22 -4.07 -5.39
N ASP A 231 -17.39 -3.46 -5.23
CA ASP A 231 -18.27 -3.14 -6.37
C ASP A 231 -17.68 -2.02 -7.22
N ILE A 232 -17.14 -0.98 -6.59
CA ILE A 232 -16.41 0.09 -7.29
C ILE A 232 -15.12 -0.46 -7.91
N VAL A 233 -14.40 -1.35 -7.19
CA VAL A 233 -13.21 -2.02 -7.74
C VAL A 233 -13.56 -2.80 -9.01
N ARG A 234 -14.66 -3.55 -9.02
CA ARG A 234 -15.09 -4.29 -10.22
C ARG A 234 -15.60 -3.36 -11.32
N ARG A 235 -16.30 -2.27 -10.96
CA ARG A 235 -16.79 -1.26 -11.93
C ARG A 235 -15.66 -0.64 -12.73
N TYR A 236 -14.53 -0.33 -12.07
CA TYR A 236 -13.35 0.27 -12.73
C TYR A 236 -12.24 -0.74 -12.99
N TRP A 237 -12.55 -2.04 -12.96
CA TRP A 237 -11.54 -3.06 -13.20
C TRP A 237 -10.94 -2.87 -14.60
N PRO A 238 -9.61 -2.79 -14.73
CA PRO A 238 -9.01 -2.41 -16.00
C PRO A 238 -9.07 -3.57 -16.98
N GLU A 239 -9.51 -3.34 -18.21
CA GLU A 239 -9.55 -4.37 -19.27
C GLU A 239 -8.17 -5.03 -19.46
N ARG A 240 -7.09 -4.26 -19.36
CA ARG A 240 -5.70 -4.75 -19.44
C ARG A 240 -5.32 -5.77 -18.35
N LEU A 241 -6.07 -5.84 -17.25
CA LEU A 241 -5.91 -6.82 -16.17
C LEU A 241 -6.85 -8.02 -16.34
N GLY A 242 -7.62 -8.11 -17.42
CA GLY A 242 -8.49 -9.25 -17.70
C GLY A 242 -9.68 -9.34 -16.75
N THR A 243 -10.04 -10.56 -16.38
CA THR A 243 -11.26 -10.83 -15.60
C THR A 243 -11.08 -10.39 -14.15
N PRO A 244 -11.97 -9.57 -13.56
CA PRO A 244 -11.92 -9.29 -12.13
C PRO A 244 -12.15 -10.57 -11.32
N PRO A 245 -11.46 -10.76 -10.17
CA PRO A 245 -11.73 -11.89 -9.31
C PRO A 245 -13.19 -11.94 -8.82
N GLY A 246 -13.75 -13.14 -8.75
CA GLY A 246 -15.05 -13.39 -8.11
C GLY A 246 -14.99 -13.06 -6.62
N GLU A 247 -13.99 -13.61 -5.94
CA GLU A 247 -13.67 -13.36 -4.54
C GLU A 247 -12.35 -12.57 -4.37
N MET A 248 -12.34 -11.65 -3.40
CA MET A 248 -11.18 -10.84 -3.02
C MET A 248 -11.16 -10.64 -1.51
N VAL A 249 -9.97 -10.50 -0.94
CA VAL A 249 -9.79 -10.06 0.46
C VAL A 249 -9.51 -8.56 0.53
N THR A 250 -9.93 -7.92 1.61
CA THR A 250 -9.94 -6.45 1.75
C THR A 250 -8.77 -5.96 2.61
N GLY A 251 -7.79 -5.29 1.99
CA GLY A 251 -6.59 -4.81 2.67
C GLY A 251 -6.70 -3.44 3.34
N VAL A 252 -7.90 -2.86 3.44
CA VAL A 252 -8.15 -1.52 3.99
C VAL A 252 -9.40 -1.52 4.88
N PRO A 253 -9.48 -0.62 5.88
CA PRO A 253 -10.69 -0.47 6.69
C PRO A 253 -11.93 -0.13 5.86
N ALA A 254 -13.12 -0.50 6.37
CA ALA A 254 -14.40 -0.37 5.67
C ALA A 254 -14.76 1.05 5.21
N TYR A 255 -14.22 2.08 5.86
CA TYR A 255 -14.43 3.48 5.53
C TYR A 255 -13.61 3.99 4.33
N VAL A 256 -12.74 3.15 3.75
CA VAL A 256 -12.00 3.46 2.50
C VAL A 256 -12.87 3.09 1.29
N ASP A 257 -14.01 3.78 1.19
CA ASP A 257 -15.15 3.39 0.35
C ASP A 257 -15.21 4.09 -1.01
N GLY A 258 -14.34 5.08 -1.23
CA GLY A 258 -14.23 5.82 -2.49
C GLY A 258 -15.30 6.89 -2.74
N ARG A 259 -16.25 7.11 -1.82
CA ARG A 259 -17.46 7.92 -2.09
C ARG A 259 -17.19 9.32 -2.62
N MET A 260 -16.12 9.96 -2.12
CA MET A 260 -15.81 11.35 -2.49
C MET A 260 -15.36 11.49 -3.93
N LEU A 261 -14.95 10.41 -4.63
CA LEU A 261 -14.61 10.51 -6.05
C LEU A 261 -15.84 10.89 -6.85
N ASP A 262 -16.95 10.17 -6.69
CA ASP A 262 -18.19 10.46 -7.41
C ASP A 262 -18.79 11.81 -6.97
N ILE A 263 -18.78 12.14 -5.66
CA ILE A 263 -19.20 13.45 -5.14
C ILE A 263 -18.38 14.60 -5.75
N SER A 264 -17.06 14.43 -5.89
CA SER A 264 -16.20 15.43 -6.52
C SER A 264 -16.51 15.55 -8.01
N ALA A 265 -16.72 14.44 -8.72
CA ALA A 265 -17.10 14.48 -10.14
C ALA A 265 -18.44 15.22 -10.36
N GLU A 266 -19.43 14.97 -9.52
CA GLU A 266 -20.73 15.67 -9.53
C GLU A 266 -20.58 17.18 -9.29
N ALA A 267 -19.55 17.58 -8.53
CA ALA A 267 -19.19 18.98 -8.31
C ALA A 267 -18.34 19.61 -9.45
N GLY A 268 -18.16 18.91 -10.57
CA GLY A 268 -17.43 19.40 -11.74
C GLY A 268 -15.91 19.14 -11.71
N VAL A 269 -15.42 18.36 -10.74
CA VAL A 269 -14.00 18.01 -10.62
C VAL A 269 -13.63 16.94 -11.65
N ARG A 270 -12.48 17.12 -12.29
CA ARG A 270 -11.91 16.17 -13.25
C ARG A 270 -11.30 14.97 -12.54
N LEU A 271 -11.86 13.78 -12.82
CA LEU A 271 -11.27 12.50 -12.45
C LEU A 271 -10.54 11.89 -13.65
N VAL A 272 -9.33 11.41 -13.44
CA VAL A 272 -8.50 10.78 -14.48
C VAL A 272 -7.98 9.41 -14.03
N ASN A 273 -7.57 8.58 -14.99
CA ASN A 273 -6.89 7.30 -14.74
C ASN A 273 -7.68 6.32 -13.83
N ARG A 274 -9.02 6.31 -13.93
CA ARG A 274 -9.89 5.53 -13.03
C ARG A 274 -9.62 4.01 -13.11
N ASP A 275 -9.07 3.57 -14.23
CA ASP A 275 -8.60 2.20 -14.53
C ASP A 275 -7.18 1.89 -14.00
N ARG A 276 -6.60 2.76 -13.17
CA ARG A 276 -5.30 2.50 -12.54
C ARG A 276 -5.49 2.14 -11.07
N MET A 277 -5.17 0.89 -10.76
CA MET A 277 -5.37 0.26 -9.46
C MET A 277 -4.15 -0.57 -9.12
N TRP A 278 -3.92 -0.75 -7.81
CA TRP A 278 -2.84 -1.57 -7.30
C TRP A 278 -3.38 -2.56 -6.26
N HIS A 279 -3.36 -3.83 -6.64
CA HIS A 279 -3.86 -4.96 -5.87
C HIS A 279 -2.76 -6.02 -5.79
N TYR A 280 -2.67 -6.66 -4.63
CA TYR A 280 -1.63 -7.66 -4.40
C TYR A 280 -2.14 -9.06 -4.65
N THR A 281 -1.27 -9.93 -5.13
CA THR A 281 -1.56 -11.34 -5.42
C THR A 281 -1.18 -12.30 -4.30
N GLU A 282 -0.42 -11.82 -3.31
CA GLU A 282 0.02 -12.57 -2.14
C GLU A 282 -0.88 -12.30 -0.91
N GLY A 283 -2.19 -12.21 -1.13
CA GLY A 283 -3.17 -11.94 -0.09
C GLY A 283 -3.53 -13.18 0.74
N LEU A 284 -3.82 -12.95 2.02
CA LEU A 284 -4.31 -13.94 2.99
C LEU A 284 -5.59 -13.44 3.64
N GLN A 285 -6.47 -14.35 4.04
CA GLN A 285 -7.54 -14.06 4.99
C GLN A 285 -6.93 -13.87 6.38
N ASN A 286 -7.20 -12.75 7.02
CA ASN A 286 -6.73 -12.52 8.38
C ASN A 286 -7.46 -13.45 9.35
N TRP A 287 -6.71 -14.20 10.15
CA TRP A 287 -7.28 -15.10 11.17
C TRP A 287 -7.94 -14.33 12.33
N ASP A 288 -7.54 -13.07 12.53
CA ASP A 288 -8.11 -12.13 13.51
C ASP A 288 -8.58 -10.85 12.81
N PRO A 289 -9.71 -10.90 12.09
CA PRO A 289 -10.16 -9.79 11.25
C PRO A 289 -10.65 -8.60 12.10
N ILE A 290 -10.34 -7.39 11.63
CA ILE A 290 -10.72 -6.12 12.29
C ILE A 290 -11.90 -5.47 11.55
N TRP A 291 -11.90 -5.58 10.23
CA TRP A 291 -12.98 -5.14 9.34
C TRP A 291 -13.51 -6.31 8.51
N PRO A 292 -14.71 -6.18 7.89
CA PRO A 292 -15.25 -7.21 7.02
C PRO A 292 -14.28 -7.59 5.90
N GLY A 293 -14.05 -8.89 5.72
CA GLY A 293 -13.14 -9.40 4.68
C GLY A 293 -11.66 -9.05 4.89
N HIS A 294 -11.23 -8.71 6.12
CA HIS A 294 -9.86 -8.26 6.40
C HIS A 294 -8.80 -9.21 5.81
N GLY A 295 -8.08 -8.71 4.81
CA GLY A 295 -6.96 -9.38 4.19
C GLY A 295 -5.61 -8.82 4.63
N ILE A 296 -4.59 -9.69 4.66
CA ILE A 296 -3.20 -9.33 4.93
C ILE A 296 -2.32 -9.77 3.75
N ARG A 297 -1.45 -8.89 3.28
CA ARG A 297 -0.48 -9.21 2.23
C ARG A 297 0.76 -9.85 2.87
N ILE A 298 1.21 -10.98 2.32
CA ILE A 298 2.56 -11.47 2.54
C ILE A 298 3.52 -10.55 1.78
N LEU A 299 4.56 -10.08 2.45
CA LEU A 299 5.79 -9.65 1.80
C LEU A 299 6.66 -10.90 1.73
N PRO A 300 6.81 -11.56 0.58
CA PRO A 300 7.63 -12.76 0.48
C PRO A 300 9.10 -12.38 0.21
N GLY A 301 10.00 -13.30 0.51
CA GLY A 301 11.29 -13.35 -0.15
C GLY A 301 11.20 -14.17 -1.44
N PRO A 302 12.29 -14.27 -2.20
CA PRO A 302 12.27 -14.88 -3.53
C PRO A 302 12.20 -16.42 -3.52
N SER A 303 12.22 -17.09 -2.36
CA SER A 303 12.53 -18.52 -2.29
C SER A 303 11.33 -19.47 -2.41
N SER A 304 10.11 -19.05 -2.05
CA SER A 304 8.90 -19.87 -2.15
C SER A 304 8.62 -20.27 -3.61
N LEU A 305 8.15 -21.47 -3.90
CA LEU A 305 7.66 -21.78 -5.24
C LEU A 305 6.21 -21.31 -5.38
N TRP A 306 5.88 -20.67 -6.51
CA TRP A 306 4.55 -20.13 -6.80
C TRP A 306 3.90 -20.91 -7.93
N PHE A 307 2.70 -21.43 -7.68
CA PHE A 307 1.90 -22.17 -8.63
C PHE A 307 0.55 -21.48 -8.87
N ASP A 308 0.01 -21.63 -10.07
CA ASP A 308 -1.37 -21.27 -10.36
C ASP A 308 -2.37 -22.27 -9.72
N ALA A 309 -3.66 -22.02 -9.92
CA ALA A 309 -4.73 -22.88 -9.39
C ALA A 309 -4.68 -24.34 -9.88
N LEU A 310 -3.99 -24.62 -10.99
CA LEU A 310 -3.85 -25.95 -11.59
C LEU A 310 -2.53 -26.63 -11.23
N GLY A 311 -1.73 -26.04 -10.33
CA GLY A 311 -0.47 -26.62 -9.88
C GLY A 311 0.69 -26.43 -10.87
N ARG A 312 0.57 -25.50 -11.82
CA ARG A 312 1.65 -25.14 -12.74
C ARG A 312 2.43 -23.98 -12.17
N ARG A 313 3.76 -24.09 -12.14
CA ARG A 313 4.64 -23.04 -11.64
C ARG A 313 4.46 -21.79 -12.52
N LEU A 314 4.31 -20.64 -11.87
CA LEU A 314 4.17 -19.38 -12.60
C LEU A 314 5.46 -19.07 -13.40
N PRO A 315 5.32 -18.50 -14.62
CA PRO A 315 6.45 -18.17 -15.47
C PRO A 315 7.18 -16.92 -14.96
N ASP A 316 8.34 -16.61 -15.54
CA ASP A 316 8.93 -15.27 -15.37
C ASP A 316 8.09 -14.18 -16.06
N PRO A 317 7.96 -12.98 -15.47
CA PRO A 317 8.55 -12.52 -14.21
C PRO A 317 7.67 -12.75 -12.96
N CYS A 318 6.64 -13.60 -13.03
CA CYS A 318 5.66 -13.87 -11.96
C CYS A 318 6.25 -14.72 -10.80
N LEU A 319 7.30 -14.19 -10.19
CA LEU A 319 8.03 -14.79 -9.08
C LEU A 319 7.65 -14.12 -7.74
N PRO A 320 7.77 -14.82 -6.60
CA PRO A 320 7.43 -14.24 -5.30
C PRO A 320 8.26 -12.99 -5.01
N GLY A 321 7.57 -11.87 -4.74
CA GLY A 321 8.21 -10.60 -4.40
C GLY A 321 8.93 -9.92 -5.56
N TYR A 322 8.44 -10.12 -6.81
CA TYR A 322 8.95 -9.48 -8.03
C TYR A 322 7.97 -8.45 -8.59
N ASP A 323 7.00 -8.87 -9.41
CA ASP A 323 6.06 -7.98 -10.10
C ASP A 323 4.62 -8.40 -9.80
N THR A 324 3.99 -7.72 -8.83
CA THR A 324 2.64 -8.08 -8.37
C THR A 324 1.57 -7.82 -9.44
N LEU A 325 1.66 -6.72 -10.20
CA LEU A 325 0.68 -6.40 -11.23
C LEU A 325 0.88 -7.22 -12.50
N GLY A 326 2.13 -7.54 -12.87
CA GLY A 326 2.41 -8.53 -13.91
C GLY A 326 1.86 -9.90 -13.54
N THR A 327 2.01 -10.32 -12.28
CA THR A 327 1.42 -11.58 -11.77
C THR A 327 -0.10 -11.54 -11.76
N LEU A 328 -0.70 -10.44 -11.32
CA LEU A 328 -2.16 -10.27 -11.35
C LEU A 328 -2.69 -10.37 -12.78
N LYS A 329 -2.04 -9.68 -13.74
CA LYS A 329 -2.39 -9.76 -15.15
C LYS A 329 -2.31 -11.20 -15.65
N TYR A 330 -1.22 -11.91 -15.39
CA TYR A 330 -1.07 -13.31 -15.81
C TYR A 330 -2.20 -14.18 -15.27
N LEU A 331 -2.48 -14.08 -13.96
CA LEU A 331 -3.53 -14.86 -13.31
C LEU A 331 -4.92 -14.56 -13.88
N ARG A 332 -5.20 -13.34 -14.34
CA ARG A 332 -6.53 -12.88 -14.77
C ARG A 332 -6.76 -12.86 -16.28
N THR A 333 -5.71 -13.05 -17.08
CA THR A 333 -5.79 -13.06 -18.55
C THR A 333 -5.53 -14.43 -19.17
N THR A 334 -4.89 -15.35 -18.46
CA THR A 334 -4.63 -16.70 -18.97
C THR A 334 -5.92 -17.52 -18.95
N GLU A 335 -6.40 -17.91 -20.14
CA GLU A 335 -7.74 -18.46 -20.39
C GLU A 335 -8.18 -19.57 -19.42
N ASP A 336 -7.32 -20.56 -19.18
CA ASP A 336 -7.65 -21.73 -18.37
C ASP A 336 -7.51 -21.54 -16.86
N ILE A 337 -6.99 -20.38 -16.41
CA ILE A 337 -6.88 -20.05 -14.98
C ILE A 337 -7.55 -18.74 -14.56
N ALA A 338 -7.98 -17.91 -15.50
CA ALA A 338 -8.62 -16.62 -15.23
C ALA A 338 -9.86 -16.73 -14.33
N GLY A 339 -10.55 -17.89 -14.37
CA GLY A 339 -11.74 -18.17 -13.55
C GLY A 339 -11.47 -18.61 -12.11
N TYR A 340 -10.22 -18.82 -11.69
CA TYR A 340 -9.91 -19.24 -10.31
C TYR A 340 -9.40 -18.09 -9.47
N ASP A 341 -9.97 -17.82 -8.31
CA ASP A 341 -9.58 -16.66 -7.48
C ASP A 341 -8.39 -16.91 -6.54
N HIS A 342 -7.65 -18.00 -6.77
CA HIS A 342 -6.54 -18.38 -5.93
C HIS A 342 -5.30 -18.83 -6.71
N SER A 343 -4.16 -18.75 -6.02
CA SER A 343 -2.88 -19.34 -6.43
C SER A 343 -2.19 -19.91 -5.19
N TRP A 344 -1.02 -20.52 -5.35
CA TRP A 344 -0.39 -21.29 -4.28
C TRP A 344 1.07 -20.94 -4.07
N PHE A 345 1.47 -20.70 -2.83
CA PHE A 345 2.87 -20.91 -2.44
C PHE A 345 3.08 -22.33 -1.90
N ILE A 346 4.20 -22.94 -2.28
CA ILE A 346 4.80 -24.06 -1.58
C ILE A 346 6.18 -23.65 -1.10
N LEU A 347 6.43 -23.83 0.20
CA LEU A 347 7.67 -23.45 0.84
C LEU A 347 8.01 -24.39 2.00
N THR A 348 9.17 -24.14 2.60
CA THR A 348 9.68 -24.89 3.75
C THR A 348 9.57 -24.06 5.03
N GLN A 349 9.65 -24.71 6.18
CA GLN A 349 9.80 -24.04 7.47
C GLN A 349 10.99 -23.06 7.45
N LYS A 350 12.15 -23.46 6.91
CA LYS A 350 13.32 -22.56 6.80
C LYS A 350 13.05 -21.28 5.99
N ILE A 351 12.19 -21.35 4.96
CA ILE A 351 11.80 -20.17 4.17
C ILE A 351 10.85 -19.28 4.97
N ILE A 352 9.77 -19.83 5.54
CA ILE A 352 8.75 -19.00 6.18
C ILE A 352 9.33 -18.23 7.38
N GLU A 353 10.21 -18.87 8.15
CA GLU A 353 10.83 -18.26 9.32
C GLU A 353 11.68 -17.03 8.98
N LYS A 354 12.30 -17.04 7.80
CA LYS A 354 13.23 -15.99 7.37
C LYS A 354 12.59 -14.96 6.44
N GLU A 355 11.73 -15.42 5.54
CA GLU A 355 11.29 -14.67 4.36
C GLU A 355 9.84 -14.18 4.45
N PHE A 356 9.01 -14.68 5.36
CA PHE A 356 7.66 -14.11 5.50
C PHE A 356 7.67 -12.90 6.43
N ALA A 357 7.23 -11.78 5.89
CA ALA A 357 6.76 -10.65 6.68
C ALA A 357 5.32 -10.39 6.28
N LEU A 358 4.53 -9.84 7.19
CA LEU A 358 3.12 -9.54 6.96
C LEU A 358 2.94 -8.03 6.90
N SER A 359 2.16 -7.57 5.92
CA SER A 359 1.75 -6.17 5.85
C SER A 359 0.84 -5.86 7.04
N GLY A 360 0.97 -4.68 7.64
CA GLY A 360 0.16 -4.29 8.80
C GLY A 360 1.03 -3.81 9.95
N SER A 361 0.65 -2.71 10.59
CA SER A 361 1.33 -2.26 11.81
C SER A 361 1.07 -3.21 12.98
N GLU A 362 -0.13 -3.80 13.02
CA GLU A 362 -0.59 -4.80 13.98
C GLU A 362 0.13 -6.15 13.84
N GLN A 363 0.63 -6.47 12.64
CA GLN A 363 1.40 -7.69 12.39
C GLN A 363 2.90 -7.52 12.70
N ASN A 364 3.33 -6.36 13.21
CA ASN A 364 4.73 -6.04 13.47
C ASN A 364 4.91 -5.35 14.83
N PRO A 365 4.50 -6.00 15.94
CA PRO A 365 4.43 -5.37 17.26
C PRO A 365 5.79 -4.87 17.77
N ASP A 366 6.88 -5.55 17.42
CA ASP A 366 8.25 -5.18 17.79
C ASP A 366 8.67 -3.81 17.19
N ILE A 367 8.38 -3.61 15.90
CA ILE A 367 8.71 -2.35 15.21
C ILE A 367 7.69 -1.27 15.60
N THR A 368 6.41 -1.63 15.69
CA THR A 368 5.32 -0.70 16.01
C THR A 368 5.44 -0.13 17.42
N ALA A 369 5.85 -0.94 18.41
CA ALA A 369 6.11 -0.49 19.77
C ALA A 369 7.45 0.27 19.92
N LYS A 370 8.24 0.41 18.84
CA LYS A 370 9.60 0.97 18.86
C LYS A 370 10.53 0.23 19.85
N ASP A 371 10.27 -1.05 20.10
CA ASP A 371 11.05 -1.88 21.02
C ASP A 371 12.33 -2.39 20.34
N ARG A 372 13.39 -1.60 20.44
CA ARG A 372 14.70 -1.90 19.86
C ARG A 372 15.34 -3.18 20.43
N VAL A 373 15.06 -3.51 21.69
CA VAL A 373 15.63 -4.69 22.35
C VAL A 373 14.86 -5.94 21.93
N GLY A 374 13.52 -5.87 21.92
CA GLY A 374 12.65 -6.92 21.40
C GLY A 374 12.91 -7.20 19.92
N PHE A 375 13.10 -6.16 19.10
CA PHE A 375 13.48 -6.29 17.68
C PHE A 375 14.77 -7.10 17.51
N LEU A 376 15.84 -6.76 18.24
CA LEU A 376 17.11 -7.49 18.13
C LEU A 376 16.97 -8.95 18.59
N LYS A 377 16.25 -9.19 19.70
CA LYS A 377 16.02 -10.54 20.21
C LYS A 377 15.19 -11.40 19.27
N THR A 378 14.13 -10.86 18.68
CA THR A 378 13.15 -11.63 17.89
C THR A 378 13.56 -11.75 16.42
N ARG A 379 14.00 -10.66 15.78
CA ARG A 379 14.29 -10.62 14.34
C ARG A 379 15.72 -10.97 13.97
N VAL A 380 16.67 -10.80 14.89
CA VAL A 380 18.10 -11.06 14.63
C VAL A 380 18.60 -12.32 15.33
N LEU A 381 18.17 -12.55 16.58
CA LEU A 381 18.63 -13.68 17.41
C LEU A 381 17.60 -14.79 17.61
N GLY A 382 16.35 -14.58 17.16
CA GLY A 382 15.26 -15.52 17.33
C GLY A 382 15.39 -16.75 16.43
N LYS A 383 14.95 -17.89 16.93
CA LYS A 383 14.69 -19.11 16.14
C LYS A 383 13.18 -19.26 15.98
N GLY A 384 12.71 -19.77 14.84
CA GLY A 384 11.29 -19.90 14.57
C GLY A 384 10.69 -18.71 13.82
N ALA A 385 9.44 -18.87 13.39
CA ALA A 385 8.74 -17.82 12.67
C ALA A 385 8.40 -16.66 13.60
N PRO A 386 8.40 -15.40 13.10
CA PRO A 386 7.92 -14.27 13.89
C PRO A 386 6.52 -14.55 14.44
N GLY A 387 6.22 -14.15 15.68
CA GLY A 387 4.97 -14.49 16.36
C GLY A 387 3.69 -14.33 15.53
N PRO A 388 3.51 -13.20 14.79
CA PRO A 388 2.38 -13.05 13.87
C PRO A 388 2.34 -14.07 12.72
N VAL A 389 3.48 -14.36 12.09
CA VAL A 389 3.58 -15.39 11.03
C VAL A 389 3.25 -16.77 11.59
N ASP A 390 3.76 -17.08 12.78
CA ASP A 390 3.46 -18.34 13.48
C ASP A 390 1.97 -18.45 13.88
N ALA A 391 1.31 -17.35 14.22
CA ALA A 391 -0.13 -17.33 14.45
C ALA A 391 -0.92 -17.66 13.16
N PHE A 392 -0.51 -17.12 12.01
CA PHE A 392 -1.08 -17.49 10.72
C PHE A 392 -0.86 -18.96 10.37
N LEU A 393 0.33 -19.51 10.62
CA LEU A 393 0.58 -20.95 10.44
C LEU A 393 -0.35 -21.84 11.27
N ARG A 394 -0.68 -21.41 12.50
CA ARG A 394 -1.48 -22.20 13.44
C ARG A 394 -2.99 -22.00 13.29
N LYS A 395 -3.43 -20.82 12.86
CA LYS A 395 -4.85 -20.42 12.90
C LYS A 395 -5.41 -19.97 11.54
N GLY A 396 -4.55 -19.66 10.59
CA GLY A 396 -4.95 -19.13 9.28
C GLY A 396 -5.63 -20.20 8.44
N ALA A 397 -6.80 -19.87 7.88
CA ALA A 397 -7.58 -20.77 7.03
C ALA A 397 -6.85 -21.13 5.71
N ASP A 398 -5.87 -20.32 5.31
CA ASP A 398 -5.16 -20.47 4.05
C ASP A 398 -3.88 -21.30 4.15
N PHE A 399 -3.50 -21.77 5.35
CA PHE A 399 -2.25 -22.48 5.59
C PHE A 399 -2.48 -23.97 5.84
N VAL A 400 -1.70 -24.80 5.16
CA VAL A 400 -1.58 -26.24 5.45
C VAL A 400 -0.12 -26.64 5.58
N THR A 401 0.14 -27.63 6.44
CA THR A 401 1.49 -28.15 6.67
C THR A 401 1.50 -29.68 6.61
N ALA A 402 2.60 -30.24 6.10
CA ALA A 402 2.80 -31.69 6.05
C ALA A 402 4.30 -32.05 6.00
N PRO A 403 4.69 -33.23 6.50
CA PRO A 403 6.06 -33.72 6.38
C PRO A 403 6.44 -34.14 4.96
N GLY A 404 5.46 -34.47 4.11
CA GLY A 404 5.66 -34.94 2.74
C GLY A 404 4.80 -34.18 1.73
N LEU A 405 5.20 -34.22 0.45
CA LEU A 405 4.55 -33.45 -0.61
C LEU A 405 3.16 -34.00 -0.96
N GLU A 406 2.99 -35.32 -0.99
CA GLU A 406 1.71 -35.95 -1.32
C GLU A 406 0.61 -35.55 -0.32
N GLU A 407 0.91 -35.68 0.98
CA GLU A 407 0.01 -35.24 2.06
C GLU A 407 -0.22 -33.72 2.02
N LEU A 408 0.81 -32.93 1.66
CA LEU A 408 0.63 -31.48 1.52
C LEU A 408 -0.39 -31.16 0.41
N VAL A 409 -0.23 -31.76 -0.76
CA VAL A 409 -1.09 -31.52 -1.92
C VAL A 409 -2.51 -31.98 -1.66
N GLU A 410 -2.71 -33.10 -0.95
CA GLU A 410 -4.03 -33.54 -0.46
C GLU A 410 -4.68 -32.45 0.42
N LYS A 411 -3.95 -31.92 1.40
CA LYS A 411 -4.44 -30.84 2.26
C LYS A 411 -4.71 -29.53 1.51
N MET A 412 -3.88 -29.18 0.53
CA MET A 412 -4.10 -28.00 -0.33
C MET A 412 -5.38 -28.15 -1.15
N ASN A 413 -5.59 -29.32 -1.77
CA ASN A 413 -6.81 -29.64 -2.51
C ASN A 413 -8.07 -29.60 -1.64
N ALA A 414 -7.96 -29.88 -0.34
CA ALA A 414 -9.08 -29.78 0.61
C ALA A 414 -9.48 -28.33 0.95
N LEU A 415 -8.69 -27.31 0.61
CA LEU A 415 -9.04 -25.89 0.79
C LEU A 415 -9.80 -25.29 -0.41
N THR A 416 -10.09 -26.09 -1.44
CA THR A 416 -10.77 -25.67 -2.66
C THR A 416 -11.92 -26.60 -2.99
N ASP A 417 -12.95 -26.09 -3.66
CA ASP A 417 -14.14 -26.88 -4.00
C ASP A 417 -13.83 -28.08 -4.92
N LYS A 418 -12.73 -28.00 -5.67
CA LYS A 418 -12.25 -29.04 -6.57
C LYS A 418 -10.79 -29.37 -6.27
N PRO A 419 -10.41 -30.66 -6.23
CA PRO A 419 -9.02 -31.07 -6.03
C PRO A 419 -8.25 -30.98 -7.36
N LEU A 420 -7.78 -29.79 -7.72
CA LEU A 420 -7.16 -29.51 -9.03
C LEU A 420 -5.68 -29.89 -9.09
N LEU A 421 -5.01 -30.00 -7.95
CA LEU A 421 -3.56 -30.19 -7.87
C LEU A 421 -3.19 -31.67 -7.96
N ASP A 422 -2.21 -31.98 -8.82
CA ASP A 422 -1.56 -33.28 -8.91
C ASP A 422 -0.17 -33.24 -8.25
N ALA A 423 0.03 -34.10 -7.25
CA ALA A 423 1.28 -34.19 -6.50
C ALA A 423 2.46 -34.60 -7.39
N ALA A 424 2.25 -35.46 -8.39
CA ALA A 424 3.32 -35.91 -9.28
C ALA A 424 3.84 -34.77 -10.16
N GLU A 425 2.93 -33.97 -10.71
CA GLU A 425 3.29 -32.82 -11.54
C GLU A 425 3.95 -31.70 -10.74
N ILE A 426 3.47 -31.41 -9.53
CA ILE A 426 4.12 -30.45 -8.62
C ILE A 426 5.53 -30.95 -8.25
N ARG A 427 5.67 -32.23 -7.88
CA ARG A 427 6.96 -32.86 -7.53
C ARG A 427 7.98 -32.66 -8.64
N ARG A 428 7.61 -32.98 -9.88
CA ARG A 428 8.47 -32.85 -11.07
C ARG A 428 9.04 -31.43 -11.21
N GLN A 429 8.21 -30.42 -10.99
CA GLN A 429 8.61 -29.01 -11.08
C GLN A 429 9.51 -28.58 -9.91
N ILE A 430 9.21 -29.02 -8.68
CA ILE A 430 10.05 -28.74 -7.51
C ILE A 430 11.44 -29.39 -7.67
N GLU A 431 11.49 -30.67 -8.05
CA GLU A 431 12.74 -31.40 -8.25
C GLU A 431 13.61 -30.77 -9.35
N ALA A 432 12.99 -30.31 -10.44
CA ALA A 432 13.71 -29.58 -11.49
C ALA A 432 14.39 -28.30 -10.96
N ARG A 433 13.70 -27.51 -10.13
CA ARG A 433 14.27 -26.32 -9.47
C ARG A 433 15.35 -26.70 -8.44
N ASP A 434 15.14 -27.78 -7.69
CA ASP A 434 16.08 -28.25 -6.67
C ASP A 434 17.37 -28.84 -7.24
N LEU A 435 17.36 -29.32 -8.49
CA LEU A 435 18.60 -29.62 -9.22
C LEU A 435 19.37 -28.34 -9.56
N GLN A 436 18.68 -27.24 -9.84
CA GLN A 436 19.31 -25.95 -10.17
C GLN A 436 19.90 -25.25 -8.94
N ILE A 437 19.31 -25.43 -7.75
CA ILE A 437 19.81 -24.79 -6.52
C ILE A 437 21.23 -25.23 -6.16
N ALA A 438 21.59 -26.48 -6.48
CA ALA A 438 22.89 -27.07 -6.21
C ALA A 438 23.98 -26.63 -7.22
N ASN A 439 23.59 -26.12 -8.39
CA ASN A 439 24.52 -25.69 -9.43
C ASN A 439 24.79 -24.18 -9.35
N PRO A 440 25.99 -23.69 -8.94
CA PRO A 440 26.30 -22.27 -8.76
C PRO A 440 26.03 -21.36 -9.97
N TYR A 441 26.03 -21.89 -11.19
CA TYR A 441 25.63 -21.15 -12.39
C TYR A 441 24.10 -20.97 -12.42
N SER A 442 23.34 -22.07 -12.49
CA SER A 442 21.87 -22.14 -12.66
C SER A 442 21.33 -21.35 -13.86
N LYS A 443 20.40 -21.97 -14.60
CA LYS A 443 19.62 -21.27 -15.62
C LYS A 443 18.19 -20.93 -15.17
N ASP A 444 17.77 -21.40 -14.00
CA ASP A 444 16.45 -21.07 -13.44
C ASP A 444 16.44 -19.63 -12.91
N ALA A 445 15.52 -18.82 -13.44
CA ALA A 445 15.42 -17.39 -13.14
C ALA A 445 15.19 -17.11 -11.65
N GLN A 446 14.37 -17.93 -10.97
CA GLN A 446 14.15 -17.78 -9.53
C GLN A 446 15.43 -18.07 -8.74
N VAL A 447 16.15 -19.14 -9.08
CA VAL A 447 17.42 -19.48 -8.41
C VAL A 447 18.47 -18.38 -8.63
N GLN A 448 18.54 -17.82 -9.85
CA GLN A 448 19.39 -16.66 -10.13
C GLN A 448 18.99 -15.46 -9.26
N GLY A 449 17.69 -15.18 -9.15
CA GLY A 449 17.11 -14.15 -8.30
C GLY A 449 17.44 -14.30 -6.81
N ILE A 450 17.29 -15.51 -6.26
CA ILE A 450 17.65 -15.82 -4.86
C ILE A 450 19.14 -15.54 -4.61
N ARG A 451 20.02 -15.96 -5.53
CA ARG A 451 21.47 -15.72 -5.41
C ARG A 451 21.81 -14.24 -5.53
N ASN A 452 21.16 -13.53 -6.44
CA ASN A 452 21.36 -12.10 -6.62
C ASN A 452 20.93 -11.32 -5.38
N ALA A 453 19.75 -11.62 -4.82
CA ALA A 453 19.27 -10.99 -3.59
C ALA A 453 20.27 -11.16 -2.44
N ARG A 454 20.87 -12.35 -2.30
CA ARG A 454 21.89 -12.63 -1.27
C ARG A 454 23.25 -11.97 -1.49
N ARG A 455 23.50 -11.31 -2.64
CA ARG A 455 24.68 -10.45 -2.81
C ARG A 455 24.56 -9.16 -2.00
N TYR A 456 23.33 -8.71 -1.74
CA TYR A 456 23.06 -7.59 -0.86
C TYR A 456 23.07 -8.05 0.61
N ILE A 457 23.86 -7.37 1.45
CA ILE A 457 24.05 -7.78 2.85
C ILE A 457 22.77 -7.69 3.67
N GLY A 458 21.90 -6.71 3.40
CA GLY A 458 20.61 -6.56 4.09
C GLY A 458 19.70 -7.78 3.85
N ASP A 459 19.61 -8.22 2.60
CA ASP A 459 18.83 -9.40 2.22
C ASP A 459 19.47 -10.69 2.76
N LYS A 460 20.78 -10.85 2.61
CA LYS A 460 21.51 -12.05 3.05
C LYS A 460 21.35 -12.33 4.54
N LEU A 461 21.40 -11.28 5.37
CA LEU A 461 21.33 -11.41 6.83
C LEU A 461 19.90 -11.36 7.36
N GLY A 462 19.04 -10.53 6.77
CA GLY A 462 17.74 -10.19 7.33
C GLY A 462 16.53 -10.85 6.67
N ARG A 463 16.60 -11.14 5.36
CA ARG A 463 15.36 -11.30 4.57
C ARG A 463 15.29 -12.52 3.66
N VAL A 464 16.42 -13.07 3.23
CA VAL A 464 16.47 -14.18 2.27
C VAL A 464 17.09 -15.38 2.94
N ALA A 465 16.39 -16.52 2.92
CA ALA A 465 16.84 -17.79 3.44
C ALA A 465 18.14 -18.24 2.75
N THR A 466 18.92 -19.06 3.44
CA THR A 466 20.04 -19.73 2.78
C THR A 466 19.49 -20.68 1.71
N PRO A 467 20.00 -20.65 0.47
CA PRO A 467 19.51 -21.49 -0.60
C PRO A 467 19.59 -22.98 -0.22
N HIS A 468 18.46 -23.68 -0.35
CA HIS A 468 18.34 -25.11 -0.09
C HIS A 468 17.30 -25.72 -1.03
N ARG A 469 17.26 -27.05 -1.05
CA ARG A 469 16.24 -27.81 -1.79
C ARG A 469 14.91 -27.73 -1.03
N ILE A 470 13.81 -27.50 -1.73
CA ILE A 470 12.48 -27.47 -1.13
C ILE A 470 12.12 -28.84 -0.54
N LEU A 471 12.46 -29.94 -1.24
CA LEU A 471 12.17 -31.30 -0.77
C LEU A 471 13.23 -31.87 0.18
N ASP A 472 14.10 -31.04 0.75
CA ASP A 472 15.02 -31.45 1.82
C ASP A 472 14.23 -31.62 3.13
N PRO A 473 14.13 -32.85 3.70
CA PRO A 473 13.41 -33.07 4.96
C PRO A 473 13.97 -32.24 6.12
N GLU A 474 15.26 -31.90 6.11
CA GLU A 474 15.87 -31.06 7.14
C GLU A 474 15.45 -29.59 7.06
N ALA A 475 14.83 -29.19 5.95
CA ALA A 475 14.23 -27.86 5.79
C ALA A 475 12.75 -27.81 6.19
N GLY A 476 12.13 -28.97 6.35
CA GLY A 476 10.69 -29.12 6.58
C GLY A 476 10.19 -28.72 7.98
N PRO A 477 8.88 -28.86 8.25
CA PRO A 477 7.86 -29.40 7.34
C PRO A 477 7.64 -28.53 6.10
N LEU A 478 6.98 -29.10 5.08
CA LEU A 478 6.49 -28.35 3.93
C LEU A 478 5.23 -27.59 4.32
N ILE A 479 5.06 -26.42 3.71
CA ILE A 479 3.95 -25.50 3.94
C ILE A 479 3.34 -25.16 2.59
N GLY A 480 2.02 -25.23 2.50
CA GLY A 480 1.19 -24.80 1.38
C GLY A 480 0.36 -23.60 1.83
N VAL A 481 0.29 -22.57 0.98
CA VAL A 481 -0.44 -21.34 1.29
C VAL A 481 -1.35 -20.98 0.13
N LYS A 482 -2.66 -20.94 0.38
CA LYS A 482 -3.66 -20.43 -0.57
C LYS A 482 -3.58 -18.90 -0.60
N LEU A 483 -3.35 -18.34 -1.77
CA LEU A 483 -3.20 -16.90 -1.95
C LEU A 483 -4.44 -16.33 -2.63
N HIS A 484 -4.84 -15.13 -2.21
CA HIS A 484 -5.99 -14.39 -2.72
C HIS A 484 -5.54 -13.08 -3.36
N VAL A 485 -6.36 -12.56 -4.28
CA VAL A 485 -6.22 -11.16 -4.69
C VAL A 485 -6.68 -10.25 -3.55
N LEU A 486 -5.80 -9.36 -3.11
CA LEU A 486 -6.03 -8.43 -2.03
C LEU A 486 -6.20 -7.01 -2.58
N THR A 487 -7.39 -6.45 -2.38
CA THR A 487 -7.67 -5.06 -2.74
C THR A 487 -6.88 -4.13 -1.82
N ARG A 488 -6.30 -3.08 -2.40
CA ARG A 488 -5.49 -2.13 -1.62
C ARG A 488 -5.65 -0.70 -2.05
N LYS A 489 -5.28 -0.36 -3.28
CA LYS A 489 -5.10 1.04 -3.71
C LYS A 489 -5.73 1.35 -5.04
N THR A 490 -6.14 2.60 -5.15
CA THR A 490 -6.42 3.30 -6.41
C THR A 490 -5.22 4.19 -6.75
N LEU A 491 -4.74 4.11 -7.99
CA LEU A 491 -3.65 4.94 -8.50
C LEU A 491 -4.15 6.15 -9.29
N GLY A 492 -5.37 6.08 -9.84
CA GLY A 492 -6.10 7.21 -10.40
C GLY A 492 -6.82 8.06 -9.35
N GLY A 493 -7.43 9.18 -9.78
CA GLY A 493 -8.26 10.01 -8.89
C GLY A 493 -8.48 11.43 -9.42
N ILE A 494 -8.72 12.35 -8.48
CA ILE A 494 -8.84 13.79 -8.75
C ILE A 494 -7.54 14.31 -9.35
N GLN A 495 -7.62 14.93 -10.52
CA GLN A 495 -6.47 15.57 -11.14
C GLN A 495 -6.14 16.88 -10.40
N THR A 496 -4.87 17.10 -10.12
CA THR A 496 -4.39 18.30 -9.43
C THR A 496 -3.12 18.84 -10.08
N ASP A 497 -2.93 20.16 -10.03
CA ASP A 497 -1.62 20.74 -10.32
C ASP A 497 -0.62 20.52 -9.17
N LEU A 498 0.61 21.04 -9.27
CA LEU A 498 1.67 20.86 -8.25
C LEU A 498 1.41 21.60 -6.92
N ASP A 499 0.45 22.51 -6.87
CA ASP A 499 -0.02 23.15 -5.64
C ASP A 499 -1.20 22.38 -5.02
N SER A 500 -1.50 21.19 -5.55
CA SER A 500 -2.62 20.32 -5.16
C SER A 500 -4.01 20.95 -5.40
N ARG A 501 -4.13 21.97 -6.26
CA ARG A 501 -5.43 22.54 -6.64
C ARG A 501 -6.17 21.53 -7.51
N ALA A 502 -7.41 21.23 -7.17
CA ALA A 502 -8.24 20.31 -7.95
C ALA A 502 -8.65 20.97 -9.27
N LEU A 503 -8.53 20.22 -10.36
CA LEU A 503 -8.86 20.73 -11.70
C LEU A 503 -10.32 20.42 -12.04
N GLY A 504 -10.97 21.36 -12.71
CA GLY A 504 -12.27 21.19 -13.34
C GLY A 504 -12.15 20.37 -14.63
N VAL A 505 -13.31 19.97 -15.16
CA VAL A 505 -13.38 19.23 -16.44
C VAL A 505 -12.78 19.99 -17.64
N ASP A 506 -12.72 21.32 -17.54
CA ASP A 506 -12.07 22.25 -18.46
C ASP A 506 -10.53 22.28 -18.35
N GLY A 507 -9.97 21.66 -17.31
CA GLY A 507 -8.54 21.63 -17.02
C GLY A 507 -8.04 22.78 -16.15
N ASP A 508 -8.90 23.73 -15.81
CA ASP A 508 -8.55 24.88 -14.97
C ASP A 508 -8.76 24.56 -13.48
N PRO A 509 -7.95 25.15 -12.57
CA PRO A 509 -8.15 24.97 -11.14
C PRO A 509 -9.51 25.49 -10.67
N ILE A 510 -10.27 24.67 -9.94
CA ILE A 510 -11.48 25.12 -9.23
C ILE A 510 -11.03 25.94 -8.01
N GLU A 511 -11.45 27.21 -7.94
CA GLU A 511 -10.96 28.10 -6.91
C GLU A 511 -11.36 27.62 -5.51
N GLY A 512 -10.39 27.57 -4.59
CA GLY A 512 -10.61 27.13 -3.22
C GLY A 512 -10.72 25.62 -3.05
N LEU A 513 -10.62 24.81 -4.10
CA LEU A 513 -10.68 23.36 -4.00
C LEU A 513 -9.29 22.71 -4.17
N TYR A 514 -8.94 21.85 -3.22
CA TYR A 514 -7.69 21.11 -3.22
C TYR A 514 -7.96 19.62 -3.00
N ALA A 515 -7.04 18.76 -3.47
CA ALA A 515 -7.10 17.33 -3.19
C ALA A 515 -5.70 16.77 -2.93
N ALA A 516 -5.60 15.81 -2.00
CA ALA A 516 -4.32 15.20 -1.65
C ALA A 516 -4.50 13.78 -1.13
N GLY A 517 -3.44 12.97 -1.20
CA GLY A 517 -3.52 11.56 -0.84
C GLY A 517 -4.18 10.72 -1.94
N GLU A 518 -4.76 9.59 -1.55
CA GLU A 518 -5.14 8.54 -2.51
C GLU A 518 -6.28 8.98 -3.42
N VAL A 519 -7.17 9.84 -2.90
CA VAL A 519 -8.27 10.43 -3.66
C VAL A 519 -7.79 11.23 -4.87
N ALA A 520 -6.54 11.71 -4.83
CA ALA A 520 -5.89 12.45 -5.92
C ALA A 520 -4.89 11.59 -6.70
N GLY A 521 -5.00 10.25 -6.65
CA GLY A 521 -4.01 9.33 -7.25
C GLY A 521 -2.62 9.47 -6.65
N PHE A 522 -2.54 9.96 -5.40
CA PHE A 522 -1.35 10.44 -4.69
C PHE A 522 -0.58 11.61 -5.37
N GLY A 523 -1.27 12.37 -6.24
CA GLY A 523 -0.96 13.73 -6.68
C GLY A 523 -1.05 13.90 -8.20
N GLY A 524 -1.98 14.71 -8.70
CA GLY A 524 -2.19 14.86 -10.15
C GLY A 524 -2.99 13.74 -10.80
N GLY A 525 -3.68 12.92 -9.99
CA GLY A 525 -4.59 11.87 -10.44
C GLY A 525 -3.90 10.64 -11.01
N GLY A 526 -2.60 10.46 -10.80
CA GLY A 526 -1.90 9.33 -11.42
C GLY A 526 -0.40 9.27 -11.18
N VAL A 527 0.14 9.80 -10.09
CA VAL A 527 1.60 10.00 -9.90
C VAL A 527 2.45 8.74 -10.14
N HIS A 528 1.86 7.56 -9.97
CA HIS A 528 2.53 6.27 -10.12
C HIS A 528 2.37 5.66 -11.52
N GLY A 529 1.62 6.28 -12.43
CA GLY A 529 1.23 5.64 -13.69
C GLY A 529 0.53 4.30 -13.45
N TYR A 530 0.92 3.28 -14.19
CA TYR A 530 0.37 1.93 -14.10
C TYR A 530 0.94 1.09 -12.96
N ASN A 531 2.20 1.30 -12.55
CA ASN A 531 2.85 0.54 -11.48
C ASN A 531 3.58 1.45 -10.49
N ALA A 532 3.30 1.26 -9.20
CA ALA A 532 3.96 2.03 -8.14
C ALA A 532 5.27 1.37 -7.70
N LEU A 533 6.26 2.20 -7.35
CA LEU A 533 7.48 1.74 -6.67
C LEU A 533 7.25 1.59 -5.16
N GLU A 534 8.05 0.77 -4.48
CA GLU A 534 7.83 0.52 -3.05
C GLU A 534 8.02 1.76 -2.18
N GLY A 535 7.23 1.89 -1.11
CA GLY A 535 7.36 2.99 -0.13
C GLY A 535 6.89 4.35 -0.64
N THR A 536 6.28 4.40 -1.82
CA THR A 536 5.83 5.64 -2.45
C THR A 536 4.50 6.12 -1.89
N PHE A 537 3.56 5.22 -1.56
CA PHE A 537 2.19 5.58 -1.13
C PHE A 537 2.12 6.48 0.13
N LEU A 538 2.77 6.09 1.24
CA LEU A 538 2.81 6.94 2.44
C LEU A 538 3.52 8.26 2.15
N GLY A 539 4.63 8.21 1.40
CA GLY A 539 5.33 9.41 1.00
C GLY A 539 4.46 10.32 0.12
N GLY A 540 3.65 9.78 -0.77
CA GLY A 540 2.74 10.53 -1.64
C GLY A 540 1.66 11.25 -0.84
N CYS A 541 1.14 10.62 0.23
CA CYS A 541 0.27 11.28 1.20
C CYS A 541 0.95 12.47 1.89
N LEU A 542 2.19 12.28 2.35
CA LEU A 542 2.97 13.34 2.99
C LEU A 542 3.25 14.49 2.02
N PHE A 543 3.66 14.17 0.79
CA PHE A 543 4.06 15.14 -0.21
C PHE A 543 2.88 15.99 -0.71
N SER A 544 1.82 15.33 -1.19
CA SER A 544 0.63 16.02 -1.69
C SER A 544 -0.15 16.74 -0.58
N GLY A 545 -0.21 16.17 0.63
CA GLY A 545 -0.84 16.81 1.80
C GLY A 545 -0.09 18.07 2.22
N ARG A 546 1.25 18.04 2.19
CA ARG A 546 2.11 19.20 2.44
C ARG A 546 1.90 20.30 1.40
N ALA A 547 1.83 19.93 0.12
CA ALA A 547 1.56 20.88 -0.96
C ALA A 547 0.19 21.56 -0.79
N ALA A 548 -0.87 20.76 -0.56
CA ALA A 548 -2.23 21.27 -0.37
C ALA A 548 -2.33 22.23 0.83
N GLY A 549 -1.81 21.82 2.00
CA GLY A 549 -1.87 22.68 3.20
C GLY A 549 -1.10 23.99 3.04
N ARG A 550 0.03 23.97 2.33
CA ARG A 550 0.81 25.18 2.04
C ARG A 550 0.13 26.10 1.03
N ALA A 551 -0.44 25.56 -0.02
CA ALA A 551 -1.12 26.34 -1.05
C ALA A 551 -2.40 26.97 -0.51
N ALA A 552 -3.24 26.18 0.17
CA ALA A 552 -4.44 26.68 0.83
C ALA A 552 -4.10 27.77 1.87
N ALA A 553 -3.06 27.60 2.69
CA ALA A 553 -2.65 28.63 3.66
C ALA A 553 -2.21 29.96 3.02
N ARG A 554 -1.66 29.94 1.81
CA ARG A 554 -1.31 31.15 1.03
C ARG A 554 -2.55 31.82 0.46
N GLN A 555 -3.52 31.04 -0.03
CA GLN A 555 -4.76 31.58 -0.59
C GLN A 555 -5.63 32.22 0.48
N THR A 556 -5.78 31.58 1.64
CA THR A 556 -6.58 32.12 2.77
C THR A 556 -5.81 33.14 3.61
N GLY A 557 -4.79 33.73 2.98
CA GLY A 557 -3.68 34.59 3.39
C GLY A 557 -3.97 35.74 4.33
#